data_AF-A0A952RMW7-F1
#
_entry.id   AF-A0A952RMW7-F1
#
_cell.length_a   1.000
_cell.length_b   1.000
_cell.length_c   1.000
_cell.angle_alpha   90.00
_cell.angle_beta   90.00
_cell.angle_gamma   90.00
#
_symmetry.space_group_name_H-M   'P 1'
#
loop_
_entity.id
_entity.type
_entity.pdbx_description
1 polymer ?
#
loop_
_entity_poly.entity_id
_entity_poly.type
_entity_poly.pdbx_seq_one_letter_code
_entity_poly.pdbx_strand_id
1 'polypeptide(L)'
;MSDSREALAARAEADVMACIGCNDCMLACPLPNAKLVTIAEINAAVHLPVVTNPRVAEFVMACTQCRQCVPACPSDLSRADMVLYNKLKVEDRVPNYTLMLQVGAQVRPSGWTLDDLAARVAEVPLFAKAARTDLRALLLKATLRQLAQNEVLCKESSFYDRLCIILSGSLDQSMRVPGGAQVSILVLGESSFFGEMAVMADQPEPYTVRALVPSLVLEIPKAAVHRLMTTSKDFKATMDELYRRRALWTYARSPTVLSALPEQAVTDILDKAELRTLKSGETILREGARPTDAYLVRSGFLRVFRNVENGKERALVYFREGDMFGLTGLLMGERHSPFSVQATTRAEVIRIPGAHLFEIIGRYPQARQVLEGGAQTAERVARENTFMPAPPPGQGGPKAATAFAMSAEVLLEKGLATGTEVLVVDQTKCVNCQNCIDACGRRHKYSRLALQGLQVENYLFPASCRHCEDPVCLLCSVNGIVRLPSGEITIVEDNCIGCGACAERCPYGNIRMHNLDTPQEGFLLRLMGMFGLRARKAAEEELKPSANRVAVKCDLCAGYPDYACVTACPVGAAFRIDPMKSLESQNLAYSQLRRA
;
A
#
# COMPACT_ATOMS: atom_id res chain seq x y z
N MET A 1 -20.57 16.76 19.15
CA MET A 1 -19.60 16.52 18.05
C MET A 1 -18.47 15.67 18.63
N SER A 2 -17.82 14.77 17.90
CA SER A 2 -16.78 13.91 18.50
C SER A 2 -15.57 14.76 18.96
N ASP A 3 -14.90 14.38 20.05
CA ASP A 3 -13.64 14.99 20.53
C ASP A 3 -12.61 15.19 19.40
N SER A 4 -12.60 14.30 18.41
CA SER A 4 -11.71 14.39 17.25
C SER A 4 -12.02 15.55 16.31
N ARG A 5 -13.30 15.90 16.14
CA ARG A 5 -13.72 17.00 15.27
C ARG A 5 -13.45 18.36 15.90
N GLU A 6 -13.58 18.45 17.22
CA GLU A 6 -13.17 19.64 18.00
C GLU A 6 -11.65 19.81 17.97
N ALA A 7 -10.89 18.72 18.13
CA ALA A 7 -9.43 18.77 17.99
C ALA A 7 -9.00 19.20 16.57
N LEU A 8 -9.70 18.77 15.52
CA LEU A 8 -9.46 19.22 14.15
C LEU A 8 -9.77 20.71 13.99
N ALA A 9 -10.88 21.20 14.55
CA ALA A 9 -11.24 22.61 14.52
C ALA A 9 -10.16 23.48 15.19
N ALA A 10 -9.67 23.08 16.37
CA ALA A 10 -8.61 23.79 17.07
C ALA A 10 -7.29 23.87 16.27
N ARG A 11 -6.90 22.78 15.59
CA ARG A 11 -5.72 22.79 14.71
C ARG A 11 -5.93 23.68 13.48
N ALA A 12 -7.11 23.63 12.87
CA ALA A 12 -7.44 24.52 11.75
C ALA A 12 -7.43 26.00 12.16
N GLU A 13 -7.90 26.34 13.37
CA GLU A 13 -7.84 27.70 13.91
C GLU A 13 -6.40 28.14 14.18
N ALA A 14 -5.54 27.26 14.71
CA ALA A 14 -4.12 27.55 14.90
C ALA A 14 -3.43 27.84 13.55
N ASP A 15 -3.72 27.06 12.50
CA ASP A 15 -3.19 27.28 11.15
C ASP A 15 -3.64 28.63 10.55
N VAL A 16 -4.88 29.05 10.85
CA VAL A 16 -5.39 30.37 10.45
C VAL A 16 -4.63 31.48 11.16
N MET A 17 -4.43 31.37 12.48
CA MET A 17 -3.75 32.39 13.27
C MET A 17 -2.27 32.55 12.90
N ALA A 18 -1.61 31.47 12.49
CA ALA A 18 -0.23 31.52 12.00
C ALA A 18 -0.12 32.03 10.56
N CYS A 19 -1.23 32.11 9.81
CA CYS A 19 -1.22 32.47 8.40
C CYS A 19 -1.04 33.99 8.20
N ILE A 20 0.03 34.39 7.50
CA ILE A 20 0.30 35.79 7.16
C ILE A 20 -0.50 36.32 5.96
N GLY A 21 -1.31 35.49 5.30
CA GLY A 21 -2.20 35.92 4.22
C GLY A 21 -1.55 36.20 2.86
N CYS A 22 -0.29 35.79 2.61
CA CYS A 22 0.43 36.09 1.36
C CYS A 22 -0.13 35.43 0.09
N ASN A 23 -0.99 34.43 0.22
CA ASN A 23 -1.65 33.70 -0.88
C ASN A 23 -0.76 32.80 -1.76
N ASP A 24 0.55 32.69 -1.49
CA ASP A 24 1.48 31.85 -2.25
C ASP A 24 1.05 30.39 -2.31
N CYS A 25 0.44 29.87 -1.25
CA CYS A 25 -0.09 28.50 -1.21
C CYS A 25 -1.20 28.25 -2.24
N MET A 26 -1.97 29.28 -2.61
CA MET A 26 -3.00 29.18 -3.66
C MET A 26 -2.38 29.25 -5.05
N LEU A 27 -1.33 30.05 -5.23
CA LEU A 27 -0.58 30.15 -6.48
C LEU A 27 0.20 28.86 -6.81
N ALA A 28 0.77 28.23 -5.78
CA ALA A 28 1.45 26.95 -5.91
C ALA A 28 0.49 25.75 -6.01
N CYS A 29 -0.81 25.96 -5.77
CA CYS A 29 -1.76 24.87 -5.79
C CYS A 29 -1.97 24.37 -7.23
N PRO A 30 -1.81 23.06 -7.47
CA PRO A 30 -1.98 22.47 -8.80
C PRO A 30 -3.45 22.36 -9.21
N LEU A 31 -4.38 22.63 -8.29
CA LEU A 31 -5.79 22.60 -8.61
C LEU A 31 -6.15 23.76 -9.54
N PRO A 32 -6.82 23.49 -10.65
CA PRO A 32 -7.15 24.54 -11.62
C PRO A 32 -8.05 25.63 -11.05
N ASN A 33 -9.00 25.26 -10.20
CA ASN A 33 -9.89 26.19 -9.51
C ASN A 33 -9.23 26.92 -8.33
N ALA A 34 -7.97 26.60 -7.97
CA ALA A 34 -7.25 27.32 -6.92
C ALA A 34 -7.04 28.81 -7.26
N LYS A 35 -6.98 29.15 -8.56
CA LYS A 35 -6.88 30.55 -9.03
C LYS A 35 -8.13 31.38 -8.75
N LEU A 36 -9.26 30.73 -8.43
CA LEU A 36 -10.56 31.36 -8.21
C LEU A 36 -10.87 31.60 -6.72
N VAL A 37 -9.96 31.20 -5.83
CA VAL A 37 -10.10 31.30 -4.38
C VAL A 37 -8.81 31.88 -3.79
N THR A 38 -8.95 32.68 -2.75
CA THR A 38 -7.84 33.22 -1.96
C THR A 38 -7.68 32.47 -0.64
N ILE A 39 -6.48 32.50 -0.07
CA ILE A 39 -6.23 31.96 1.27
C ILE A 39 -7.08 32.69 2.33
N ALA A 40 -7.36 33.98 2.14
CA ALA A 40 -8.23 34.75 3.02
C ALA A 40 -9.66 34.19 3.05
N GLU A 41 -10.22 33.81 1.91
CA GLU A 41 -11.54 33.18 1.84
C GLU A 41 -11.57 31.81 2.51
N ILE A 42 -10.49 31.01 2.38
CA ILE A 42 -10.37 29.71 3.06
C ILE A 42 -10.24 29.89 4.56
N ASN A 43 -9.43 30.86 5.01
CA ASN A 43 -9.27 31.21 6.42
C ASN A 43 -10.62 31.64 7.02
N ALA A 44 -11.33 32.54 6.36
CA ALA A 44 -12.64 33.00 6.80
C ALA A 44 -13.64 31.84 6.92
N ALA A 45 -13.61 30.89 5.98
CA ALA A 45 -14.48 29.72 6.01
C ALA A 45 -14.25 28.82 7.24
N VAL A 46 -13.06 28.82 7.86
CA VAL A 46 -12.81 28.08 9.11
C VAL A 46 -13.67 28.62 10.25
N HIS A 47 -13.85 29.94 10.36
CA HIS A 47 -14.65 30.56 11.41
C HIS A 47 -16.16 30.55 11.13
N LEU A 48 -16.56 30.32 9.88
CA LEU A 48 -17.98 30.19 9.54
C LEU A 48 -18.50 28.80 9.94
N PRO A 49 -19.74 28.68 10.46
CA PRO A 49 -20.32 27.38 10.75
C PRO A 49 -20.51 26.53 9.48
N VAL A 50 -20.51 27.18 8.32
CA VAL A 50 -20.87 26.60 7.04
C VAL A 50 -20.13 27.28 5.89
N VAL A 51 -19.83 26.51 4.83
CA VAL A 51 -19.25 27.06 3.59
C VAL A 51 -20.39 27.45 2.66
N THR A 52 -20.59 28.75 2.45
CA THR A 52 -21.63 29.30 1.54
C THR A 52 -21.06 29.76 0.20
N ASN A 53 -19.78 30.14 0.16
CA ASN A 53 -19.12 30.54 -1.08
C ASN A 53 -18.92 29.30 -1.97
N PRO A 54 -19.53 29.24 -3.17
CA PRO A 54 -19.47 28.06 -4.03
C PRO A 54 -18.05 27.78 -4.53
N ARG A 55 -17.22 28.81 -4.74
CA ARG A 55 -15.83 28.63 -5.18
C ARG A 55 -14.99 28.01 -4.08
N VAL A 56 -15.19 28.45 -2.83
CA VAL A 56 -14.53 27.83 -1.66
C VAL A 56 -14.99 26.39 -1.50
N ALA A 57 -16.29 26.12 -1.61
CA ALA A 57 -16.84 24.77 -1.52
C ALA A 57 -16.24 23.85 -2.61
N GLU A 58 -16.21 24.30 -3.85
CA GLU A 58 -15.63 23.58 -4.98
C GLU A 58 -14.13 23.31 -4.76
N PHE A 59 -13.37 24.32 -4.32
CA PHE A 59 -11.95 24.17 -4.01
C PHE A 59 -11.70 23.17 -2.89
N VAL A 60 -12.39 23.25 -1.75
CA VAL A 60 -12.15 22.33 -0.62
C VAL A 60 -12.57 20.89 -0.95
N MET A 61 -13.61 20.73 -1.77
CA MET A 61 -14.03 19.42 -2.27
C MET A 61 -13.02 18.84 -3.26
N ALA A 62 -12.46 19.67 -4.15
CA ALA A 62 -11.41 19.28 -5.07
C ALA A 62 -10.05 19.06 -4.37
N CYS A 63 -9.81 19.72 -3.23
CA CYS A 63 -8.50 19.70 -2.56
C CYS A 63 -8.08 18.30 -2.15
N THR A 64 -6.86 18.00 -2.57
CA THR A 64 -6.22 16.70 -2.54
C THR A 64 -5.25 16.57 -1.37
N GLN A 65 -5.03 17.64 -0.60
CA GLN A 65 -4.02 17.66 0.47
C GLN A 65 -2.64 17.17 -0.02
N CYS A 66 -2.29 17.49 -1.26
CA CYS A 66 -1.01 17.14 -1.88
C CYS A 66 0.22 17.79 -1.19
N ARG A 67 -0.02 18.78 -0.31
CA ARG A 67 0.99 19.56 0.43
C ARG A 67 1.90 20.47 -0.40
N GLN A 68 1.58 20.72 -1.68
CA GLN A 68 2.26 21.76 -2.47
C GLN A 68 2.17 23.16 -1.84
N CYS A 69 1.17 23.38 -0.96
CA CYS A 69 1.05 24.61 -0.18
C CYS A 69 2.14 24.81 0.88
N VAL A 70 2.80 23.73 1.35
CA VAL A 70 3.81 23.78 2.42
C VAL A 70 5.09 24.48 1.96
N PRO A 71 5.80 24.01 0.91
CA PRO A 71 7.05 24.65 0.48
C PRO A 71 6.85 26.07 -0.08
N ALA A 72 5.63 26.41 -0.50
CA ALA A 72 5.28 27.75 -0.97
C ALA A 72 4.92 28.71 0.18
N CYS A 73 4.71 28.23 1.40
CA CYS A 73 4.31 29.06 2.52
C CYS A 73 5.54 29.62 3.25
N PRO A 74 5.70 30.94 3.37
CA PRO A 74 6.81 31.54 4.15
C PRO A 74 6.81 31.15 5.63
N SER A 75 5.67 30.68 6.14
CA SER A 75 5.48 30.22 7.52
C SER A 75 5.47 28.69 7.64
N ASP A 76 5.82 27.96 6.57
CA ASP A 76 5.86 26.49 6.51
C ASP A 76 4.53 25.81 6.92
N LEU A 77 3.40 26.47 6.63
CA LEU A 77 2.08 25.98 7.04
C LEU A 77 1.50 24.98 6.05
N SER A 78 0.96 23.88 6.58
CA SER A 78 0.11 22.95 5.85
C SER A 78 -1.33 23.42 5.87
N ARG A 79 -2.00 23.49 4.70
CA ARG A 79 -3.44 23.80 4.63
C ARG A 79 -4.35 22.60 4.80
N ALA A 80 -3.80 21.43 5.14
CA ALA A 80 -4.53 20.17 5.14
C ALA A 80 -5.68 20.14 6.15
N ASP A 81 -5.46 20.59 7.38
CA ASP A 81 -6.46 20.54 8.44
C ASP A 81 -7.59 21.57 8.21
N MET A 82 -7.23 22.79 7.83
CA MET A 82 -8.19 23.84 7.42
C MET A 82 -9.11 23.36 6.29
N VAL A 83 -8.52 22.79 5.23
CA VAL A 83 -9.27 22.26 4.09
C VAL A 83 -10.15 21.10 4.53
N LEU A 84 -9.63 20.15 5.31
CA LEU A 84 -10.41 19.00 5.78
C LEU A 84 -11.61 19.48 6.61
N TYR A 85 -11.39 20.43 7.52
CA TYR A 85 -12.44 20.98 8.35
C TYR A 85 -13.55 21.65 7.51
N ASN A 86 -13.17 22.48 6.54
CA ASN A 86 -14.14 23.11 5.64
C ASN A 86 -14.81 22.11 4.69
N LYS A 87 -14.11 21.07 4.26
CA LYS A 87 -14.67 19.97 3.45
C LYS A 87 -15.79 19.25 4.19
N LEU A 88 -15.61 18.96 5.48
CA LEU A 88 -16.67 18.37 6.31
C LEU A 88 -17.93 19.24 6.35
N LYS A 89 -17.77 20.57 6.46
CA LYS A 89 -18.91 21.51 6.42
C LYS A 89 -19.66 21.50 5.09
N VAL A 90 -18.98 21.25 3.98
CA VAL A 90 -19.61 21.10 2.65
C VAL A 90 -20.35 19.77 2.55
N GLU A 91 -19.72 18.67 2.96
CA GLU A 91 -20.30 17.33 2.90
C GLU A 91 -21.52 17.19 3.84
N ASP A 92 -21.51 17.81 5.01
CA ASP A 92 -22.62 17.82 5.96
C ASP A 92 -23.90 18.47 5.37
N ARG A 93 -23.75 19.29 4.33
CA ARG A 93 -24.84 20.00 3.65
C ARG A 93 -25.36 19.31 2.40
N VAL A 94 -24.71 18.24 1.95
CA VAL A 94 -25.21 17.46 0.80
C VAL A 94 -26.65 17.04 1.14
N PRO A 95 -27.65 17.32 0.28
CA PRO A 95 -29.03 16.97 0.58
C PRO A 95 -29.19 15.45 0.65
N ASN A 96 -30.28 14.98 1.26
CA ASN A 96 -30.63 13.57 1.15
C ASN A 96 -31.04 13.27 -0.31
N TYR A 97 -30.45 12.23 -0.91
CA TYR A 97 -30.72 11.83 -2.29
C TYR A 97 -30.73 10.31 -2.42
N THR A 98 -31.39 9.81 -3.46
CA THR A 98 -31.41 8.37 -3.77
C THR A 98 -30.06 7.92 -4.27
N LEU A 99 -29.45 6.96 -3.57
CA LEU A 99 -28.18 6.37 -3.96
C LEU A 99 -28.36 5.49 -5.20
N MET A 100 -27.30 5.39 -5.99
CA MET A 100 -27.27 4.51 -7.16
C MET A 100 -26.80 3.12 -6.77
N LEU A 101 -27.47 2.10 -7.30
CA LEU A 101 -27.16 0.68 -7.18
C LEU A 101 -26.48 0.20 -8.46
N GLN A 102 -25.29 -0.38 -8.30
CA GLN A 102 -24.59 -1.07 -9.38
C GLN A 102 -25.04 -2.53 -9.47
N VAL A 103 -25.44 -2.98 -10.66
CA VAL A 103 -25.79 -4.37 -10.96
C VAL A 103 -25.02 -4.81 -12.21
N GLY A 104 -23.96 -5.60 -12.02
CA GLY A 104 -22.99 -5.86 -13.08
C GLY A 104 -22.39 -4.54 -13.61
N ALA A 105 -22.58 -4.27 -14.91
CA ALA A 105 -22.15 -3.03 -15.55
C ALA A 105 -23.22 -1.92 -15.56
N GLN A 106 -24.45 -2.20 -15.12
CA GLN A 106 -25.55 -1.24 -15.11
C GLN A 106 -25.62 -0.49 -13.78
N VAL A 107 -26.08 0.76 -13.83
CA VAL A 107 -26.29 1.60 -12.65
C VAL A 107 -27.74 2.09 -12.67
N ARG A 108 -28.48 1.85 -11.59
CA ARG A 108 -29.90 2.21 -11.45
C ARG A 108 -30.20 2.80 -10.07
N PRO A 109 -31.29 3.55 -9.86
CA PRO A 109 -31.67 4.01 -8.52
C PRO A 109 -31.85 2.81 -7.56
N SER A 110 -31.29 2.92 -6.35
CA SER A 110 -31.31 1.83 -5.36
C SER A 110 -32.62 1.71 -4.58
N GLY A 111 -33.41 2.79 -4.53
CA GLY A 111 -34.53 2.93 -3.60
C GLY A 111 -34.11 3.30 -2.17
N TRP A 112 -32.81 3.33 -1.87
CA TRP A 112 -32.24 3.79 -0.61
C TRP A 112 -31.82 5.24 -0.74
N THR A 113 -32.24 6.09 0.20
CA THR A 113 -31.66 7.41 0.33
C THR A 113 -30.33 7.37 1.11
N LEU A 114 -29.55 8.45 1.02
CA LEU A 114 -28.32 8.60 1.77
C LEU A 114 -28.55 8.45 3.28
N ASP A 115 -29.65 9.00 3.82
CA ASP A 115 -30.01 8.86 5.23
C ASP A 115 -30.47 7.45 5.60
N ASP A 116 -31.25 6.78 4.74
CA ASP A 116 -31.70 5.41 4.98
C ASP A 116 -30.50 4.46 5.08
N LEU A 117 -29.56 4.59 4.14
CA LEU A 117 -28.37 3.76 4.15
C LEU A 117 -27.43 4.12 5.31
N ALA A 118 -27.31 5.41 5.67
CA ALA A 118 -26.52 5.81 6.84
C ALA A 118 -27.10 5.21 8.14
N ALA A 119 -28.43 5.21 8.29
CA ALA A 119 -29.10 4.57 9.42
C ALA A 119 -28.84 3.06 9.44
N ARG A 120 -28.95 2.39 8.29
CA ARG A 120 -28.69 0.96 8.15
C ARG A 120 -27.23 0.58 8.44
N VAL A 121 -26.27 1.36 7.95
CA VAL A 121 -24.84 1.12 8.20
C VAL A 121 -24.51 1.32 9.68
N ALA A 122 -25.19 2.23 10.39
CA ALA A 122 -25.01 2.42 11.83
C ALA A 122 -25.40 1.19 12.66
N GLU A 123 -26.24 0.29 12.14
CA GLU A 123 -26.61 -0.96 12.82
C GLU A 123 -25.50 -2.01 12.74
N VAL A 124 -24.58 -1.87 11.79
CA VAL A 124 -23.45 -2.79 11.65
C VAL A 124 -22.48 -2.56 12.83
N PRO A 125 -22.10 -3.60 13.60
CA PRO A 125 -21.30 -3.44 14.81
C PRO A 125 -20.01 -2.64 14.63
N LEU A 126 -19.40 -2.75 13.44
CA LEU A 126 -18.21 -2.00 13.06
C LEU A 126 -18.41 -0.47 13.10
N PHE A 127 -19.62 0.02 12.83
CA PHE A 127 -19.97 1.44 12.73
C PHE A 127 -20.86 1.94 13.87
N ALA A 128 -21.20 1.10 14.85
CA ALA A 128 -22.19 1.41 15.88
C ALA A 128 -21.92 2.71 16.68
N LYS A 129 -20.65 3.10 16.81
CA LYS A 129 -20.21 4.34 17.50
C LYS A 129 -19.86 5.49 16.55
N ALA A 130 -20.00 5.31 15.24
CA ALA A 130 -19.73 6.37 14.28
C ALA A 130 -20.91 7.36 14.23
N ALA A 131 -20.61 8.66 14.17
CA ALA A 131 -21.65 9.67 14.03
C ALA A 131 -22.33 9.57 12.66
N ARG A 132 -23.65 9.80 12.61
CA ARG A 132 -24.41 9.74 11.33
C ARG A 132 -23.84 10.67 10.25
N THR A 133 -23.34 11.85 10.61
CA THR A 133 -22.70 12.77 9.66
C THR A 133 -21.43 12.18 9.05
N ASP A 134 -20.64 11.46 9.84
CA ASP A 134 -19.44 10.79 9.34
C ASP A 134 -19.81 9.62 8.41
N LEU A 135 -20.87 8.88 8.73
CA LEU A 135 -21.39 7.81 7.87
C LEU A 135 -21.94 8.35 6.55
N ARG A 136 -22.72 9.45 6.57
CA ARG A 136 -23.16 10.13 5.35
C ARG A 136 -21.97 10.46 4.46
N ALA A 137 -20.95 11.08 5.04
CA ALA A 137 -19.80 11.55 4.29
C ALA A 137 -18.83 10.43 3.84
N LEU A 138 -18.90 9.25 4.47
CA LEU A 138 -18.30 8.01 3.98
C LEU A 138 -19.09 7.47 2.77
N LEU A 139 -20.42 7.45 2.86
CA LEU A 139 -21.32 6.93 1.83
C LEU A 139 -21.28 7.74 0.53
N LEU A 140 -20.97 9.04 0.59
CA LEU A 140 -20.74 9.86 -0.62
C LEU A 140 -19.65 9.31 -1.55
N LYS A 141 -18.78 8.43 -1.04
CA LYS A 141 -17.68 7.82 -1.79
C LYS A 141 -17.83 6.31 -1.96
N ALA A 142 -18.83 5.71 -1.33
CA ALA A 142 -19.04 4.27 -1.35
C ALA A 142 -19.84 3.85 -2.59
N THR A 143 -19.64 2.62 -3.03
CA THR A 143 -20.43 2.00 -4.11
C THR A 143 -21.40 1.00 -3.50
N LEU A 144 -22.69 1.16 -3.75
CA LEU A 144 -23.69 0.15 -3.42
C LEU A 144 -23.82 -0.82 -4.58
N ARG A 145 -23.52 -2.10 -4.35
CA ARG A 145 -23.44 -3.13 -5.40
C ARG A 145 -24.34 -4.32 -5.11
N GLN A 146 -25.10 -4.74 -6.11
CA GLN A 146 -25.85 -6.00 -6.10
C GLN A 146 -25.06 -7.06 -6.87
N LEU A 147 -24.76 -8.16 -6.19
CA LEU A 147 -24.10 -9.33 -6.77
C LEU A 147 -25.15 -10.34 -7.22
N ALA A 148 -24.92 -10.95 -8.37
CA ALA A 148 -25.64 -12.15 -8.77
C ALA A 148 -25.15 -13.37 -7.99
N GLN A 149 -25.97 -14.41 -7.90
CA GLN A 149 -25.53 -15.70 -7.36
C GLN A 149 -24.31 -16.20 -8.14
N ASN A 150 -23.34 -16.76 -7.41
CA ASN A 150 -22.04 -17.24 -7.90
C ASN A 150 -21.07 -16.18 -8.43
N GLU A 151 -21.45 -14.90 -8.42
CA GLU A 151 -20.55 -13.80 -8.80
C GLU A 151 -19.37 -13.73 -7.82
N VAL A 152 -18.16 -13.68 -8.37
CA VAL A 152 -16.92 -13.52 -7.60
C VAL A 152 -16.66 -12.04 -7.42
N LEU A 153 -16.71 -11.56 -6.19
CA LEU A 153 -16.45 -10.16 -5.86
C LEU A 153 -14.94 -9.91 -5.78
N CYS A 154 -14.23 -10.80 -5.09
CA CYS A 154 -12.78 -10.73 -4.88
C CYS A 154 -12.13 -12.09 -5.11
N LYS A 155 -10.92 -12.12 -5.67
CA LYS A 155 -10.15 -13.36 -5.86
C LYS A 155 -9.00 -13.43 -4.87
N GLU A 156 -8.62 -14.65 -4.51
CA GLU A 156 -7.38 -14.90 -3.77
C GLU A 156 -6.18 -14.28 -4.50
N SER A 157 -5.26 -13.71 -3.73
CA SER A 157 -4.08 -12.94 -4.17
C SER A 157 -4.38 -11.62 -4.88
N SER A 158 -5.65 -11.20 -4.99
CA SER A 158 -5.99 -9.90 -5.59
C SER A 158 -5.96 -8.76 -4.58
N PHE A 159 -5.53 -7.59 -5.02
CA PHE A 159 -5.63 -6.37 -4.22
C PHE A 159 -7.04 -5.81 -4.32
N TYR A 160 -7.74 -5.75 -3.19
CA TYR A 160 -9.09 -5.25 -3.09
C TYR A 160 -9.13 -4.04 -2.17
N ASP A 161 -8.71 -2.87 -2.66
CA ASP A 161 -8.54 -1.60 -1.91
C ASP A 161 -9.86 -0.98 -1.40
N ARG A 162 -10.81 -1.81 -0.97
CA ARG A 162 -12.15 -1.47 -0.52
C ARG A 162 -12.54 -2.35 0.68
N LEU A 163 -13.07 -1.71 1.70
CA LEU A 163 -13.76 -2.41 2.79
C LEU A 163 -15.17 -2.74 2.32
N CYS A 164 -15.53 -4.02 2.32
CA CYS A 164 -16.83 -4.50 1.87
C CYS A 164 -17.71 -4.88 3.04
N ILE A 165 -18.93 -4.32 3.10
CA ILE A 165 -19.95 -4.66 4.11
C ILE A 165 -21.11 -5.36 3.44
N ILE A 166 -21.52 -6.52 3.95
CA ILE A 166 -22.66 -7.28 3.43
C ILE A 166 -23.93 -6.73 4.09
N LEU A 167 -24.78 -6.07 3.31
CA LEU A 167 -26.03 -5.45 3.79
C LEU A 167 -27.21 -6.42 3.73
N SER A 168 -27.16 -7.40 2.83
CA SER A 168 -28.08 -8.54 2.75
C SER A 168 -27.49 -9.66 1.88
N GLY A 169 -27.97 -10.88 2.06
CA GLY A 169 -27.49 -12.06 1.35
C GLY A 169 -26.34 -12.77 2.07
N SER A 170 -25.62 -13.63 1.36
CA SER A 170 -24.50 -14.41 1.91
C SER A 170 -23.41 -14.64 0.88
N LEU A 171 -22.17 -14.55 1.35
CA LEU A 171 -20.97 -14.73 0.54
C LEU A 171 -20.11 -15.84 1.15
N ASP A 172 -19.60 -16.73 0.31
CA ASP A 172 -18.57 -17.70 0.68
C ASP A 172 -17.19 -17.07 0.60
N GLN A 173 -16.38 -17.33 1.62
CA GLN A 173 -14.95 -17.05 1.65
C GLN A 173 -14.19 -18.38 1.56
N SER A 174 -13.45 -18.59 0.48
CA SER A 174 -12.74 -19.83 0.20
C SER A 174 -11.28 -19.60 -0.20
N MET A 175 -10.41 -20.55 0.11
CA MET A 175 -9.00 -20.53 -0.30
C MET A 175 -8.60 -21.83 -0.98
N ARG A 176 -7.55 -21.76 -1.81
CA ARG A 176 -6.98 -22.96 -2.43
C ARG A 176 -6.00 -23.64 -1.48
N VAL A 177 -6.22 -24.92 -1.21
CA VAL A 177 -5.30 -25.75 -0.40
C VAL A 177 -4.26 -26.45 -1.27
N PRO A 178 -3.13 -26.91 -0.69
CA PRO A 178 -2.16 -27.77 -1.40
C PRO A 178 -2.88 -28.98 -2.02
N GLY A 179 -2.76 -29.16 -3.35
CA GLY A 179 -3.55 -30.13 -4.12
C GLY A 179 -4.62 -29.50 -5.03
N GLY A 180 -4.82 -28.17 -4.94
CA GLY A 180 -5.59 -27.39 -5.92
C GLY A 180 -7.10 -27.29 -5.64
N ALA A 181 -7.62 -28.04 -4.67
CA ALA A 181 -9.00 -27.94 -4.24
C ALA A 181 -9.28 -26.56 -3.60
N GLN A 182 -10.48 -26.01 -3.83
CA GLN A 182 -10.97 -24.86 -3.07
C GLN A 182 -11.76 -25.34 -1.86
N VAL A 183 -11.42 -24.79 -0.70
CA VAL A 183 -12.07 -25.11 0.58
C VAL A 183 -12.75 -23.85 1.10
N SER A 184 -14.04 -23.98 1.45
CA SER A 184 -14.80 -22.93 2.13
C SER A 184 -14.27 -22.78 3.56
N ILE A 185 -13.86 -21.57 3.92
CA ILE A 185 -13.34 -21.22 5.24
C ILE A 185 -14.47 -20.71 6.12
N LEU A 186 -15.31 -19.84 5.55
CA LEU A 186 -16.34 -19.10 6.28
C LEU A 186 -17.44 -18.64 5.33
N VAL A 187 -18.68 -18.72 5.78
CA VAL A 187 -19.81 -18.06 5.11
C VAL A 187 -20.09 -16.74 5.83
N LEU A 188 -19.93 -15.65 5.09
CA LEU A 188 -20.19 -14.29 5.54
C LEU A 188 -21.65 -13.95 5.31
N GLY A 189 -22.37 -13.63 6.38
CA GLY A 189 -23.76 -13.19 6.33
C GLY A 189 -23.89 -11.67 6.41
N GLU A 190 -25.14 -11.23 6.57
CA GLU A 190 -25.48 -9.83 6.82
C GLU A 190 -24.68 -9.23 7.99
N SER A 191 -24.32 -7.94 7.88
CA SER A 191 -23.45 -7.19 8.80
C SER A 191 -22.01 -7.69 8.92
N SER A 192 -21.64 -8.77 8.22
CA SER A 192 -20.24 -9.18 8.08
C SER A 192 -19.51 -8.28 7.09
N PHE A 193 -18.19 -8.26 7.20
CA PHE A 193 -17.32 -7.48 6.33
C PHE A 193 -16.03 -8.21 5.98
N PHE A 194 -15.35 -7.77 4.94
CA PHE A 194 -14.00 -8.19 4.55
C PHE A 194 -13.28 -7.06 3.78
N GLY A 195 -12.02 -7.27 3.39
CA GLY A 195 -11.21 -6.27 2.69
C GLY A 195 -10.38 -5.38 3.61
N GLU A 196 -10.40 -5.65 4.92
CA GLU A 196 -9.62 -4.91 5.89
C GLU A 196 -8.11 -5.16 5.73
N MET A 197 -7.69 -6.30 5.18
CA MET A 197 -6.28 -6.60 4.90
C MET A 197 -5.71 -5.60 3.88
N ALA A 198 -6.35 -5.44 2.72
CA ALA A 198 -5.95 -4.46 1.72
C ALA A 198 -6.03 -3.02 2.24
N VAL A 199 -7.11 -2.67 2.94
CA VAL A 199 -7.31 -1.29 3.43
C VAL A 199 -6.34 -0.89 4.54
N MET A 200 -5.99 -1.80 5.46
CA MET A 200 -5.15 -1.49 6.62
C MET A 200 -3.66 -1.72 6.36
N ALA A 201 -3.33 -2.69 5.50
CA ALA A 201 -2.00 -3.25 5.36
C ALA A 201 -1.43 -3.21 3.93
N ASP A 202 -2.22 -2.80 2.94
CA ASP A 202 -1.84 -2.85 1.52
C ASP A 202 -1.45 -4.27 1.07
N GLN A 203 -2.11 -5.28 1.63
CA GLN A 203 -1.88 -6.70 1.34
C GLN A 203 -2.97 -7.27 0.42
N PRO A 204 -2.64 -8.27 -0.43
CA PRO A 204 -3.63 -8.94 -1.24
C PRO A 204 -4.56 -9.79 -0.36
N GLU A 205 -5.78 -10.05 -0.84
CA GLU A 205 -6.74 -10.86 -0.09
C GLU A 205 -6.33 -12.35 -0.13
N PRO A 206 -6.26 -13.04 1.02
CA PRO A 206 -5.80 -14.43 1.12
C PRO A 206 -6.89 -15.45 0.75
N TYR A 207 -8.04 -14.98 0.26
CA TYR A 207 -9.21 -15.79 -0.06
C TYR A 207 -9.95 -15.23 -1.28
N THR A 208 -10.71 -16.09 -1.92
CA THR A 208 -11.75 -15.74 -2.89
C THR A 208 -13.05 -15.48 -2.14
N VAL A 209 -13.78 -14.44 -2.54
CA VAL A 209 -15.11 -14.13 -2.01
C VAL A 209 -16.15 -14.21 -3.12
N ARG A 210 -17.17 -15.06 -2.93
CA ARG A 210 -18.22 -15.34 -3.92
C ARG A 210 -19.61 -15.24 -3.30
N ALA A 211 -20.55 -14.61 -4.00
CA ALA A 211 -21.95 -14.60 -3.58
C ALA A 211 -22.59 -15.99 -3.68
N LEU A 212 -23.15 -16.51 -2.59
CA LEU A 212 -23.89 -17.78 -2.57
C LEU A 212 -25.35 -17.60 -3.02
N VAL A 213 -25.88 -16.40 -2.79
CA VAL A 213 -27.22 -15.94 -3.19
C VAL A 213 -27.11 -14.49 -3.69
N PRO A 214 -28.11 -13.95 -4.40
CA PRO A 214 -28.12 -12.53 -4.72
C PRO A 214 -27.91 -11.68 -3.46
N SER A 215 -26.89 -10.83 -3.46
CA SER A 215 -26.41 -10.17 -2.24
C SER A 215 -26.18 -8.68 -2.47
N LEU A 216 -26.45 -7.86 -1.47
CA LEU A 216 -26.21 -6.42 -1.49
C LEU A 216 -24.96 -6.11 -0.67
N VAL A 217 -23.97 -5.49 -1.30
CA VAL A 217 -22.67 -5.17 -0.70
C VAL A 217 -22.40 -3.68 -0.82
N LEU A 218 -21.92 -3.08 0.27
CA LEU A 218 -21.39 -1.73 0.29
C LEU A 218 -19.87 -1.78 0.17
N GLU A 219 -19.32 -1.23 -0.92
CA GLU A 219 -17.89 -1.17 -1.16
C GLU A 219 -17.34 0.22 -0.84
N ILE A 220 -16.57 0.33 0.24
CA ILE A 220 -16.07 1.59 0.76
C ILE A 220 -14.59 1.73 0.38
N PRO A 221 -14.19 2.75 -0.43
CA PRO A 221 -12.79 2.93 -0.80
C PRO A 221 -11.89 3.13 0.41
N LYS A 222 -10.66 2.60 0.35
CA LYS A 222 -9.62 2.78 1.37
C LYS A 222 -9.52 4.22 1.89
N ALA A 223 -9.48 5.21 0.99
CA ALA A 223 -9.38 6.62 1.37
C ALA A 223 -10.57 7.11 2.25
N ALA A 224 -11.78 6.60 2.02
CA ALA A 224 -12.95 6.95 2.83
C ALA A 224 -12.89 6.30 4.23
N VAL A 225 -12.40 5.05 4.30
CA VAL A 225 -12.17 4.35 5.57
C VAL A 225 -11.12 5.07 6.42
N HIS A 226 -9.95 5.38 5.85
CA HIS A 226 -8.87 6.11 6.54
C HIS A 226 -9.32 7.50 7.01
N ARG A 227 -10.16 8.18 6.21
CA ARG A 227 -10.75 9.46 6.61
C ARG A 227 -11.65 9.29 7.84
N LEU A 228 -12.51 8.26 7.85
CA LEU A 228 -13.35 7.95 9.02
C LEU A 228 -12.51 7.59 10.25
N MET A 229 -11.42 6.84 10.10
CA MET A 229 -10.48 6.56 11.19
C MET A 229 -9.82 7.82 11.75
N THR A 230 -9.68 8.87 10.94
CA THR A 230 -9.14 10.16 11.36
C THR A 230 -10.18 10.98 12.14
N THR A 231 -11.46 10.91 11.75
CA THR A 231 -12.54 11.69 12.39
C THR A 231 -13.25 10.95 13.54
N SER A 232 -13.10 9.62 13.64
CA SER A 232 -13.71 8.78 14.69
C SER A 232 -12.68 7.84 15.33
N LYS A 233 -12.34 8.13 16.60
CA LYS A 233 -11.42 7.30 17.41
C LYS A 233 -11.98 5.90 17.68
N ASP A 234 -13.28 5.81 17.96
CA ASP A 234 -13.96 4.53 18.24
C ASP A 234 -13.94 3.61 17.02
N PHE A 235 -14.23 4.16 15.83
CA PHE A 235 -14.16 3.39 14.59
C PHE A 235 -12.73 2.90 14.34
N LYS A 236 -11.73 3.78 14.52
CA LYS A 236 -10.32 3.40 14.40
C LYS A 236 -9.95 2.26 15.35
N ALA A 237 -10.29 2.38 16.64
CA ALA A 237 -10.00 1.36 17.63
C ALA A 237 -10.67 0.01 17.29
N THR A 238 -11.92 0.06 16.81
CA THR A 238 -12.67 -1.13 16.39
C THR A 238 -12.04 -1.80 15.17
N MET A 239 -11.64 -1.02 14.16
CA MET A 239 -10.91 -1.53 12.98
C MET A 239 -9.57 -2.15 13.37
N ASP A 240 -8.78 -1.49 14.20
CA ASP A 240 -7.47 -1.99 14.65
C ASP A 240 -7.60 -3.33 15.42
N GLU A 241 -8.63 -3.46 16.26
CA GLU A 241 -8.92 -4.69 17.00
C GLU A 241 -9.32 -5.85 16.07
N LEU A 242 -10.25 -5.60 15.16
CA LEU A 242 -10.74 -6.62 14.23
C LEU A 242 -9.65 -7.07 13.25
N TYR A 243 -8.87 -6.10 12.75
CA TYR A 243 -7.70 -6.36 11.92
C TYR A 243 -6.70 -7.25 12.66
N ARG A 244 -6.39 -6.95 13.93
CA ARG A 244 -5.50 -7.77 14.75
C ARG A 244 -5.99 -9.20 14.88
N ARG A 245 -7.27 -9.39 15.24
CA ARG A 245 -7.87 -10.72 15.41
C ARG A 245 -7.85 -11.55 14.13
N ARG A 246 -8.18 -10.95 12.98
CA ARG A 246 -8.21 -11.65 11.69
C ARG A 246 -6.82 -11.91 11.13
N ALA A 247 -5.91 -10.95 11.24
CA ALA A 247 -4.52 -11.12 10.83
C ALA A 247 -3.85 -12.30 11.53
N LEU A 248 -4.09 -12.48 12.84
CA LEU A 248 -3.59 -13.64 13.58
C LEU A 248 -4.17 -14.95 13.01
N TRP A 249 -5.49 -15.00 12.84
CA TRP A 249 -6.22 -16.18 12.34
C TRP A 249 -5.82 -16.63 10.94
N THR A 250 -5.76 -15.68 9.99
CA THR A 250 -5.37 -15.97 8.61
C THR A 250 -3.95 -16.51 8.55
N TYR A 251 -3.04 -15.86 9.29
CA TYR A 251 -1.62 -16.13 9.16
C TYR A 251 -1.18 -17.44 9.82
N ALA A 252 -1.89 -17.88 10.87
CA ALA A 252 -1.76 -19.22 11.44
C ALA A 252 -1.93 -20.36 10.41
N ARG A 253 -2.71 -20.11 9.36
CA ARG A 253 -3.06 -21.09 8.32
C ARG A 253 -2.25 -20.88 7.03
N SER A 254 -1.41 -19.86 6.95
CA SER A 254 -0.39 -19.71 5.91
C SER A 254 0.75 -20.71 6.12
N PRO A 255 1.46 -21.16 5.06
CA PRO A 255 2.57 -22.11 5.16
C PRO A 255 3.76 -21.51 5.91
N THR A 256 3.70 -21.60 7.24
CA THR A 256 4.70 -21.14 8.21
C THR A 256 5.12 -22.33 9.08
N VAL A 257 6.08 -22.12 9.98
CA VAL A 257 6.40 -23.11 11.03
C VAL A 257 5.15 -23.50 11.82
N LEU A 258 4.19 -22.60 12.01
CA LEU A 258 2.94 -22.89 12.71
C LEU A 258 2.02 -23.84 11.92
N SER A 259 2.05 -23.83 10.59
CA SER A 259 1.20 -24.70 9.77
C SER A 259 1.52 -26.19 9.90
N ALA A 260 2.73 -26.52 10.35
CA ALA A 260 3.13 -27.90 10.66
C ALA A 260 2.65 -28.36 12.06
N LEU A 261 2.01 -27.49 12.84
CA LEU A 261 1.43 -27.82 14.13
C LEU A 261 -0.02 -28.30 13.98
N PRO A 262 -0.53 -29.11 14.93
CA PRO A 262 -1.96 -29.40 15.01
C PRO A 262 -2.79 -28.12 15.12
N GLU A 263 -3.95 -28.07 14.48
CA GLU A 263 -4.83 -26.88 14.46
C GLU A 263 -5.18 -26.34 15.85
N GLN A 264 -5.41 -27.25 16.81
CA GLN A 264 -5.66 -26.87 18.20
C GLN A 264 -4.46 -26.18 18.85
N ALA A 265 -3.24 -26.66 18.58
CA ALA A 265 -2.02 -26.06 19.12
C ALA A 265 -1.79 -24.66 18.54
N VAL A 266 -2.07 -24.46 17.25
CA VAL A 266 -2.00 -23.14 16.61
C VAL A 266 -3.02 -22.18 17.24
N THR A 267 -4.26 -22.64 17.41
CA THR A 267 -5.33 -21.86 18.06
C THR A 267 -4.92 -21.44 19.47
N ASP A 268 -4.40 -22.38 20.26
CA ASP A 268 -3.94 -22.12 21.62
C ASP A 268 -2.74 -21.15 21.64
N ILE A 269 -1.78 -21.24 20.70
CA ILE A 269 -0.66 -20.29 20.59
C ILE A 269 -1.17 -18.87 20.34
N LEU A 270 -2.15 -18.73 19.45
CA LEU A 270 -2.68 -17.43 19.07
C LEU A 270 -3.52 -16.76 20.16
N ASP A 271 -4.04 -17.50 21.13
CA ASP A 271 -4.92 -16.99 22.19
C ASP A 271 -4.30 -15.82 22.99
N LYS A 272 -2.99 -15.88 23.24
CA LYS A 272 -2.23 -14.79 23.92
C LYS A 272 -1.26 -14.06 22.98
N ALA A 273 -1.38 -14.25 21.67
CA ALA A 273 -0.50 -13.60 20.70
C ALA A 273 -0.94 -12.15 20.41
N GLU A 274 0.04 -11.28 20.15
CA GLU A 274 -0.17 -9.86 19.91
C GLU A 274 0.41 -9.45 18.56
N LEU A 275 -0.39 -8.82 17.69
CA LEU A 275 0.13 -8.17 16.50
C LEU A 275 0.83 -6.86 16.88
N ARG A 276 2.11 -6.73 16.56
CA ARG A 276 2.91 -5.51 16.75
C ARG A 276 3.33 -4.93 15.41
N THR A 277 2.97 -3.67 15.16
CA THR A 277 3.48 -2.89 14.04
C THR A 277 4.77 -2.18 14.45
N LEU A 278 5.81 -2.33 13.64
CA LEU A 278 7.14 -1.75 13.82
C LEU A 278 7.36 -0.66 12.78
N LYS A 279 7.95 0.46 13.20
CA LYS A 279 8.41 1.51 12.29
C LYS A 279 9.76 1.11 11.67
N SER A 280 10.05 1.60 10.47
CA SER A 280 11.41 1.49 9.92
C SER A 280 12.43 2.10 10.91
N GLY A 281 13.52 1.38 11.16
CA GLY A 281 14.55 1.69 12.15
C GLY A 281 14.25 1.19 13.57
N GLU A 282 13.07 0.63 13.86
CA GLU A 282 12.74 0.14 15.20
C GLU A 282 13.42 -1.20 15.51
N THR A 283 14.21 -1.26 16.58
CA THR A 283 14.89 -2.47 17.04
C THR A 283 14.00 -3.24 18.02
N ILE A 284 13.61 -4.47 17.65
CA ILE A 284 12.73 -5.31 18.46
C ILE A 284 13.49 -6.29 19.37
N LEU A 285 14.68 -6.70 18.97
CA LEU A 285 15.57 -7.55 19.77
C LEU A 285 16.97 -6.93 19.75
N ARG A 286 17.64 -6.89 20.90
CA ARG A 286 19.02 -6.39 21.00
C ARG A 286 19.97 -7.54 21.32
N GLU A 287 21.14 -7.51 20.70
CA GLU A 287 22.26 -8.39 21.05
C GLU A 287 22.56 -8.27 22.56
N GLY A 288 22.81 -9.40 23.21
CA GLY A 288 23.05 -9.47 24.65
C GLY A 288 21.79 -9.39 25.52
N ALA A 289 20.63 -8.99 24.99
CA ALA A 289 19.39 -8.96 25.76
C ALA A 289 18.86 -10.37 26.01
N ARG A 290 18.14 -10.61 27.10
CA ARG A 290 17.46 -11.89 27.35
C ARG A 290 16.16 -11.94 26.54
N PRO A 291 16.01 -12.84 25.55
CA PRO A 291 14.76 -12.95 24.80
C PRO A 291 13.68 -13.56 25.71
N THR A 292 12.56 -12.87 25.87
CA THR A 292 11.42 -13.35 26.68
C THR A 292 10.27 -13.87 25.84
N ASP A 293 10.25 -13.54 24.55
CA ASP A 293 9.13 -13.77 23.64
C ASP A 293 9.63 -14.27 22.30
N ALA A 294 8.75 -14.99 21.59
CA ALA A 294 8.95 -15.37 20.21
C ALA A 294 8.19 -14.40 19.28
N TYR A 295 8.66 -14.27 18.05
CA TYR A 295 8.09 -13.37 17.06
C TYR A 295 8.00 -14.10 15.73
N LEU A 296 6.85 -14.00 15.07
CA LEU A 296 6.62 -14.47 13.70
C LEU A 296 6.44 -13.24 12.80
N VAL A 297 7.26 -13.11 11.78
CA VAL A 297 7.17 -12.00 10.83
C VAL A 297 5.98 -12.22 9.93
N ARG A 298 5.05 -11.26 9.92
CA ARG A 298 3.82 -11.32 9.14
C ARG A 298 3.89 -10.49 7.86
N SER A 299 4.59 -9.36 7.89
CA SER A 299 4.82 -8.51 6.71
C SER A 299 6.01 -7.58 6.95
N GLY A 300 6.66 -7.13 5.87
CA GLY A 300 7.84 -6.26 5.93
C GLY A 300 9.15 -6.98 6.27
N PHE A 301 10.22 -6.21 6.40
CA PHE A 301 11.59 -6.73 6.47
C PHE A 301 12.30 -6.34 7.77
N LEU A 302 12.99 -7.31 8.35
CA LEU A 302 13.79 -7.13 9.56
C LEU A 302 15.24 -7.54 9.29
N ARG A 303 16.18 -6.62 9.48
CA ARG A 303 17.61 -6.95 9.47
C ARG A 303 18.04 -7.57 10.78
N VAL A 304 18.86 -8.61 10.69
CA VAL A 304 19.53 -9.25 11.83
C VAL A 304 20.99 -8.86 11.78
N PHE A 305 21.54 -8.28 12.84
CA PHE A 305 22.90 -7.74 12.84
C PHE A 305 23.60 -7.89 14.19
N ARG A 306 24.93 -7.79 14.17
CA ARG A 306 25.79 -7.71 15.36
C ARG A 306 26.65 -6.46 15.33
N ASN A 307 27.03 -5.98 16.50
CA ASN A 307 28.07 -4.96 16.60
C ASN A 307 29.45 -5.60 16.45
N VAL A 308 30.27 -5.13 15.51
CA VAL A 308 31.69 -5.50 15.40
C VAL A 308 32.57 -4.50 16.16
N GLU A 309 33.77 -4.91 16.56
CA GLU A 309 34.70 -4.20 17.46
C GLU A 309 34.97 -2.72 17.09
N ASN A 310 34.78 -2.32 15.83
CA ASN A 310 34.96 -0.94 15.36
C ASN A 310 33.69 -0.07 15.45
N GLY A 311 32.66 -0.50 16.17
CA GLY A 311 31.38 0.21 16.28
C GLY A 311 30.53 0.20 14.99
N LYS A 312 30.98 -0.54 13.97
CA LYS A 312 30.16 -0.81 12.78
C LYS A 312 29.18 -1.94 13.09
N GLU A 313 27.99 -1.84 12.51
CA GLU A 313 27.02 -2.92 12.56
C GLU A 313 27.24 -3.83 11.34
N ARG A 314 27.26 -5.15 11.57
CA ARG A 314 27.38 -6.15 10.52
C ARG A 314 26.08 -6.91 10.40
N ALA A 315 25.41 -6.81 9.25
CA ALA A 315 24.24 -7.62 8.94
C ALA A 315 24.63 -9.10 8.78
N LEU A 316 23.80 -9.99 9.33
CA LEU A 316 23.99 -11.45 9.33
C LEU A 316 23.01 -12.12 8.37
N VAL A 317 21.73 -11.80 8.52
CA VAL A 317 20.61 -12.31 7.72
C VAL A 317 19.45 -11.32 7.80
N TYR A 318 18.38 -11.57 7.06
CA TYR A 318 17.15 -10.80 7.11
C TYR A 318 15.96 -11.73 7.33
N PHE A 319 15.04 -11.32 8.18
CA PHE A 319 13.76 -11.99 8.37
C PHE A 319 12.66 -11.28 7.57
N ARG A 320 11.75 -12.09 7.02
CA ARG A 320 10.59 -11.68 6.21
C ARG A 320 9.37 -12.51 6.57
N GLU A 321 8.25 -12.24 5.90
CA GLU A 321 7.02 -13.02 6.00
C GLU A 321 7.30 -14.54 6.10
N GLY A 322 6.92 -15.12 7.24
CA GLY A 322 7.01 -16.55 7.55
C GLY A 322 8.12 -16.91 8.53
N ASP A 323 9.14 -16.05 8.66
CA ASP A 323 10.27 -16.30 9.55
C ASP A 323 9.90 -16.12 11.02
N MET A 324 10.41 -17.01 11.88
CA MET A 324 10.29 -16.90 13.33
C MET A 324 11.64 -16.63 14.00
N PHE A 325 11.63 -15.80 15.03
CA PHE A 325 12.80 -15.47 15.84
C PHE A 325 12.45 -15.26 17.32
N GLY A 326 13.46 -15.13 18.18
CA GLY A 326 13.33 -15.16 19.65
C GLY A 326 13.21 -16.58 20.22
N LEU A 327 13.12 -17.60 19.36
CA LEU A 327 12.91 -18.98 19.78
C LEU A 327 14.15 -19.58 20.44
N THR A 328 15.36 -19.19 20.04
CA THR A 328 16.55 -19.83 20.59
C THR A 328 16.78 -19.50 22.06
N GLY A 329 16.52 -18.26 22.47
CA GLY A 329 16.61 -17.86 23.87
C GLY A 329 15.57 -18.56 24.75
N LEU A 330 14.42 -18.93 24.16
CA LEU A 330 13.36 -19.66 24.85
C LEU A 330 13.66 -21.17 24.88
N LEU A 331 13.85 -21.81 23.73
CA LEU A 331 13.80 -23.26 23.61
C LEU A 331 15.14 -23.96 23.79
N MET A 332 16.25 -23.28 23.48
CA MET A 332 17.60 -23.89 23.51
C MET A 332 18.45 -23.45 24.70
N GLY A 333 17.86 -22.76 25.68
CA GLY A 333 18.51 -22.44 26.96
C GLY A 333 19.56 -21.33 26.89
N GLU A 334 19.60 -20.57 25.80
CA GLU A 334 20.52 -19.44 25.69
C GLU A 334 20.05 -18.23 26.49
N ARG A 335 20.90 -17.77 27.41
CA ARG A 335 20.53 -16.68 28.32
C ARG A 335 20.44 -15.32 27.63
N HIS A 336 21.12 -15.13 26.51
CA HIS A 336 21.22 -13.84 25.83
C HIS A 336 21.10 -14.01 24.31
N SER A 337 20.50 -13.04 23.65
CA SER A 337 20.39 -12.99 22.19
C SER A 337 21.79 -12.82 21.58
N PRO A 338 22.18 -13.65 20.59
CA PRO A 338 23.46 -13.50 19.92
C PRO A 338 23.47 -12.39 18.85
N PHE A 339 22.34 -11.74 18.60
CA PHE A 339 22.19 -10.70 17.58
C PHE A 339 21.09 -9.69 17.92
N SER A 340 21.10 -8.56 17.23
CA SER A 340 20.01 -7.58 17.20
C SER A 340 19.10 -7.81 15.99
N VAL A 341 17.82 -7.45 16.12
CA VAL A 341 16.83 -7.49 15.04
C VAL A 341 16.17 -6.13 14.94
N GLN A 342 16.18 -5.50 13.76
CA GLN A 342 15.62 -4.17 13.51
C GLN A 342 14.81 -4.15 12.22
N ALA A 343 13.66 -3.47 12.23
CA ALA A 343 12.82 -3.32 11.05
C ALA A 343 13.51 -2.39 10.03
N THR A 344 13.71 -2.85 8.81
CA THR A 344 14.26 -2.04 7.70
C THR A 344 13.14 -1.27 7.00
N THR A 345 11.95 -1.88 6.91
CA THR A 345 10.72 -1.24 6.44
C THR A 345 9.71 -1.09 7.58
N ARG A 346 8.54 -0.49 7.33
CA ARG A 346 7.39 -0.77 8.18
C ARG A 346 7.15 -2.29 8.15
N ALA A 347 7.01 -2.89 9.31
CA ALA A 347 6.85 -4.34 9.44
C ALA A 347 5.77 -4.66 10.46
N GLU A 348 5.14 -5.82 10.34
CA GLU A 348 4.23 -6.35 11.35
C GLU A 348 4.68 -7.74 11.77
N VAL A 349 4.73 -7.95 13.08
CA VAL A 349 5.14 -9.21 13.69
C VAL A 349 4.08 -9.68 14.67
N ILE A 350 3.87 -10.98 14.73
CA ILE A 350 3.04 -11.63 15.73
C ILE A 350 3.97 -11.99 16.89
N ARG A 351 3.84 -11.27 18.01
CA ARG A 351 4.54 -11.55 19.27
C ARG A 351 3.78 -12.65 20.00
N ILE A 352 4.49 -13.69 20.40
CA ILE A 352 3.98 -14.80 21.21
C ILE A 352 4.73 -14.76 22.54
N PRO A 353 4.04 -14.49 23.66
CA PRO A 353 4.68 -14.47 24.98
C PRO A 353 5.40 -15.79 25.28
N GLY A 354 6.67 -15.75 25.70
CA GLY A 354 7.46 -16.97 25.86
C GLY A 354 6.91 -17.91 26.94
N ALA A 355 6.40 -17.37 28.05
CA ALA A 355 5.74 -18.16 29.10
C ALA A 355 4.55 -18.96 28.54
N HIS A 356 3.75 -18.32 27.67
CA HIS A 356 2.63 -18.98 27.00
C HIS A 356 3.12 -20.06 26.03
N LEU A 357 4.16 -19.77 25.24
CA LEU A 357 4.74 -20.75 24.33
C LEU A 357 5.24 -22.01 25.06
N PHE A 358 5.84 -21.87 26.25
CA PHE A 358 6.23 -23.01 27.08
C PHE A 358 5.04 -23.83 27.57
N GLU A 359 3.95 -23.18 28.00
CA GLU A 359 2.70 -23.88 28.38
C GLU A 359 2.17 -24.73 27.22
N ILE A 360 2.17 -24.17 26.00
CA ILE A 360 1.74 -24.90 24.80
C ILE A 360 2.67 -26.06 24.49
N ILE A 361 3.99 -25.86 24.54
CA ILE A 361 4.96 -26.94 24.29
C ILE A 361 4.80 -28.08 25.29
N GLY A 362 4.50 -27.78 26.56
CA GLY A 362 4.18 -28.79 27.56
C GLY A 362 2.91 -29.58 27.23
N ARG A 363 1.89 -28.92 26.67
CA ARG A 363 0.64 -29.55 26.24
C ARG A 363 0.75 -30.33 24.93
N TYR A 364 1.58 -29.86 24.01
CA TYR A 364 1.78 -30.43 22.67
C TYR A 364 3.27 -30.68 22.42
N PRO A 365 3.83 -31.82 22.87
CA PRO A 365 5.27 -32.09 22.73
C PRO A 365 5.78 -32.07 21.29
N GLN A 366 4.96 -32.50 20.33
CA GLN A 366 5.23 -32.43 18.89
C GLN A 366 5.45 -30.99 18.38
N ALA A 367 4.87 -29.98 19.05
CA ALA A 367 5.10 -28.59 18.71
C ALA A 367 6.54 -28.15 18.97
N ARG A 368 7.19 -28.74 19.98
CA ARG A 368 8.59 -28.44 20.32
C ARG A 368 9.51 -28.70 19.14
N GLN A 369 9.40 -29.88 18.54
CA GLN A 369 10.28 -30.29 17.45
C GLN A 369 10.08 -29.41 16.20
N VAL A 370 8.84 -29.05 15.89
CA VAL A 370 8.50 -28.16 14.78
C VAL A 370 9.05 -26.74 15.01
N LEU A 371 8.81 -26.18 16.20
CA LEU A 371 9.28 -24.84 16.57
C LEU A 371 10.82 -24.77 16.64
N GLU A 372 11.47 -25.80 17.19
CA GLU A 372 12.94 -25.92 17.19
C GLU A 372 13.49 -26.04 15.76
N GLY A 373 12.85 -26.80 14.88
CA GLY A 373 13.23 -26.87 13.45
C GLY A 373 13.10 -25.52 12.72
N GLY A 374 12.07 -24.74 13.05
CA GLY A 374 11.89 -23.36 12.58
C GLY A 374 13.03 -22.44 13.05
N ALA A 375 13.34 -22.47 14.35
CA ALA A 375 14.44 -21.71 14.95
C ALA A 375 15.80 -22.08 14.33
N GLN A 376 16.01 -23.37 14.03
CA GLN A 376 17.23 -23.89 13.40
C GLN A 376 17.40 -23.44 11.94
N THR A 377 16.38 -22.90 11.29
CA THR A 377 16.50 -22.42 9.90
C THR A 377 16.85 -20.94 9.86
N ALA A 378 16.09 -20.10 10.55
CA ALA A 378 16.27 -18.65 10.49
C ALA A 378 17.37 -18.13 11.45
N GLU A 379 17.38 -18.58 12.71
CA GLU A 379 18.33 -18.07 13.72
C GLU A 379 19.70 -18.76 13.66
N ARG A 380 19.78 -20.01 13.20
CA ARG A 380 21.06 -20.70 13.00
C ARG A 380 21.94 -20.01 11.96
N VAL A 381 21.35 -19.58 10.83
CA VAL A 381 22.06 -18.83 9.79
C VAL A 381 22.65 -17.54 10.37
N ALA A 382 21.90 -16.86 11.24
CA ALA A 382 22.41 -15.69 11.96
C ALA A 382 23.56 -16.04 12.91
N ARG A 383 23.49 -17.17 13.62
CA ARG A 383 24.48 -17.60 14.63
C ARG A 383 25.81 -18.06 14.07
N GLU A 384 25.78 -18.91 13.03
CA GLU A 384 26.98 -19.58 12.52
C GLU A 384 27.97 -18.61 11.84
N ASN A 385 27.65 -17.30 11.79
CA ASN A 385 28.49 -16.26 11.20
C ASN A 385 28.90 -16.60 9.76
N THR A 386 28.12 -17.45 9.10
CA THR A 386 28.33 -17.84 7.71
C THR A 386 27.91 -16.67 6.87
N PHE A 387 28.84 -15.74 6.69
CA PHE A 387 28.95 -15.02 5.45
C PHE A 387 28.75 -16.04 4.33
N MET A 388 27.76 -15.86 3.46
CA MET A 388 27.88 -16.39 2.12
C MET A 388 28.95 -15.54 1.44
N PRO A 389 30.17 -16.04 1.18
CA PRO A 389 31.02 -15.37 0.22
C PRO A 389 30.31 -15.45 -1.12
N ALA A 390 30.39 -14.37 -1.90
CA ALA A 390 30.08 -14.46 -3.33
C ALA A 390 30.85 -15.67 -3.90
N PRO A 391 30.21 -16.50 -4.74
CA PRO A 391 30.92 -17.62 -5.34
C PRO A 391 32.17 -17.10 -6.06
N PRO A 392 33.31 -17.81 -5.99
CA PRO A 392 34.52 -17.38 -6.68
C PRO A 392 34.21 -17.21 -8.18
N PRO A 393 34.67 -16.13 -8.83
CA PRO A 393 34.38 -15.90 -10.23
C PRO A 393 34.99 -17.04 -11.06
N GLY A 394 34.15 -17.75 -11.82
CA GLY A 394 34.62 -18.52 -12.97
C GLY A 394 34.43 -20.04 -12.99
N GLN A 395 33.47 -20.64 -12.28
CA GLN A 395 33.14 -22.06 -12.53
C GLN A 395 31.62 -22.29 -12.55
N GLY A 396 31.06 -22.36 -13.77
CA GLY A 396 29.66 -22.74 -14.02
C GLY A 396 29.23 -22.38 -15.44
N GLY A 397 29.02 -23.40 -16.28
CA GLY A 397 28.64 -23.27 -17.68
C GLY A 397 27.23 -22.70 -17.94
N PRO A 398 26.82 -22.63 -19.23
CA PRO A 398 25.84 -21.67 -19.71
C PRO A 398 24.40 -22.16 -19.51
N LYS A 399 23.61 -21.42 -18.72
CA LYS A 399 22.15 -21.24 -18.88
C LYS A 399 21.69 -20.03 -18.09
N ALA A 400 21.11 -19.06 -18.80
CA ALA A 400 20.72 -17.74 -18.33
C ALA A 400 19.66 -17.79 -17.23
N ALA A 401 20.04 -17.44 -16.00
CA ALA A 401 19.21 -16.90 -14.90
C ALA A 401 20.00 -16.77 -13.57
N THR A 402 21.20 -17.34 -13.45
CA THR A 402 21.84 -17.59 -12.13
C THR A 402 23.03 -16.70 -11.75
N ALA A 403 23.33 -15.62 -12.47
CA ALA A 403 24.49 -14.77 -12.15
C ALA A 403 24.16 -13.41 -11.51
N PHE A 404 22.93 -13.19 -11.05
CA PHE A 404 22.61 -12.00 -10.24
C PHE A 404 22.78 -12.33 -8.75
N ALA A 405 24.02 -12.48 -8.30
CA ALA A 405 24.36 -12.78 -6.92
C ALA A 405 24.80 -11.51 -6.16
N MET A 406 23.91 -10.53 -6.07
CA MET A 406 24.14 -9.37 -5.20
C MET A 406 23.95 -9.78 -3.74
N SER A 407 24.83 -9.29 -2.86
CA SER A 407 24.67 -9.54 -1.43
C SER A 407 23.37 -8.92 -0.92
N ALA A 408 22.70 -9.59 0.02
CA ALA A 408 21.49 -9.10 0.68
C ALA A 408 21.70 -7.69 1.26
N GLU A 409 22.89 -7.44 1.83
CA GLU A 409 23.30 -6.15 2.37
C GLU A 409 23.16 -5.03 1.33
N VAL A 410 23.66 -5.22 0.11
CA VAL A 410 23.55 -4.19 -0.93
C VAL A 410 22.10 -3.97 -1.36
N LEU A 411 21.32 -5.05 -1.53
CA LEU A 411 19.91 -4.92 -1.92
C LEU A 411 19.10 -4.10 -0.90
N LEU A 412 19.43 -4.21 0.38
CA LEU A 412 18.72 -3.53 1.46
C LEU A 412 19.23 -2.11 1.71
N GLU A 413 20.56 -1.92 1.78
CA GLU A 413 21.16 -0.58 1.92
C GLU A 413 20.77 0.37 0.77
N LYS A 414 20.60 -0.17 -0.44
CA LYS A 414 20.18 0.62 -1.61
C LYS A 414 18.66 0.66 -1.81
N GLY A 415 17.90 0.12 -0.86
CA GLY A 415 16.43 0.10 -0.84
C GLY A 415 15.79 -0.71 -1.97
N LEU A 416 16.54 -1.58 -2.65
CA LEU A 416 16.06 -2.42 -3.75
C LEU A 416 15.11 -3.51 -3.25
N ALA A 417 15.38 -4.06 -2.06
CA ALA A 417 14.56 -5.11 -1.42
C ALA A 417 13.11 -4.69 -1.13
N THR A 418 12.82 -3.38 -1.13
CA THR A 418 11.45 -2.88 -0.97
C THR A 418 10.59 -3.07 -2.22
N GLY A 419 11.21 -3.33 -3.37
CA GLY A 419 10.56 -3.52 -4.66
C GLY A 419 10.22 -4.99 -4.91
N THR A 420 9.05 -5.25 -5.51
CA THR A 420 8.68 -6.60 -5.97
C THR A 420 9.12 -6.86 -7.41
N GLU A 421 9.30 -5.80 -8.22
CA GLU A 421 9.62 -5.90 -9.64
C GLU A 421 10.63 -4.81 -10.02
N VAL A 422 11.92 -5.14 -9.90
CA VAL A 422 13.03 -4.21 -10.15
C VAL A 422 13.64 -4.46 -11.53
N LEU A 423 13.70 -3.42 -12.36
CA LEU A 423 14.40 -3.47 -13.64
C LEU A 423 15.92 -3.42 -13.41
N VAL A 424 16.64 -4.31 -14.08
CA VAL A 424 18.10 -4.43 -14.03
C VAL A 424 18.64 -4.41 -15.46
N VAL A 425 19.78 -3.76 -15.65
CA VAL A 425 20.53 -3.73 -16.91
C VAL A 425 21.97 -4.19 -16.64
N ASP A 426 22.34 -5.33 -17.22
CA ASP A 426 23.71 -5.86 -17.22
C ASP A 426 24.60 -5.01 -18.14
N GLN A 427 25.48 -4.22 -17.55
CA GLN A 427 26.36 -3.30 -18.26
C GLN A 427 27.48 -4.03 -19.02
N THR A 428 27.76 -5.31 -18.73
CA THR A 428 28.72 -6.10 -19.53
C THR A 428 28.17 -6.47 -20.90
N LYS A 429 26.83 -6.51 -21.03
CA LYS A 429 26.12 -6.83 -22.28
C LYS A 429 25.55 -5.59 -22.95
N CYS A 430 25.18 -4.57 -22.17
CA CYS A 430 24.49 -3.40 -22.68
C CYS A 430 25.35 -2.64 -23.70
N VAL A 431 24.82 -2.50 -24.92
CA VAL A 431 25.44 -1.72 -26.02
C VAL A 431 24.94 -0.28 -26.09
N ASN A 432 24.21 0.19 -25.07
CA ASN A 432 23.64 1.53 -24.96
C ASN A 432 22.82 1.99 -26.19
N CYS A 433 22.12 1.08 -26.86
CA CYS A 433 21.30 1.39 -28.04
C CYS A 433 19.99 2.14 -27.72
N GLN A 434 19.63 2.29 -26.44
CA GLN A 434 18.42 2.96 -25.94
C GLN A 434 17.06 2.35 -26.37
N ASN A 435 17.04 1.20 -27.05
CA ASN A 435 15.81 0.50 -27.46
C ASN A 435 14.81 0.28 -26.30
N CYS A 436 15.29 0.07 -25.07
CA CYS A 436 14.44 -0.11 -23.90
C CYS A 436 13.64 1.16 -23.54
N ILE A 437 14.25 2.35 -23.69
CA ILE A 437 13.61 3.65 -23.46
C ILE A 437 12.58 3.90 -24.56
N ASP A 438 12.99 3.72 -25.82
CA ASP A 438 12.13 4.02 -26.98
C ASP A 438 10.92 3.09 -27.07
N ALA A 439 11.12 1.79 -26.83
CA ALA A 439 10.02 0.83 -26.83
C ALA A 439 9.00 1.14 -25.72
N CYS A 440 9.48 1.58 -24.54
CA CYS A 440 8.60 2.02 -23.48
C CYS A 440 7.81 3.27 -23.89
N GLY A 441 8.47 4.28 -24.46
CA GLY A 441 7.81 5.51 -24.94
C GLY A 441 6.77 5.24 -26.03
N ARG A 442 7.11 4.43 -27.03
CA ARG A 442 6.16 4.03 -28.09
C ARG A 442 4.93 3.32 -27.56
N ARG A 443 5.09 2.47 -26.54
CA ARG A 443 3.96 1.74 -25.93
C ARG A 443 3.08 2.63 -25.06
N HIS A 444 3.67 3.62 -24.40
CA HIS A 444 3.00 4.35 -23.31
C HIS A 444 2.95 5.87 -23.49
N LYS A 445 3.11 6.36 -24.74
CA LYS A 445 3.23 7.78 -25.14
C LYS A 445 4.53 8.46 -24.68
N TYR A 446 4.96 8.22 -23.44
CA TYR A 446 6.20 8.76 -22.86
C TYR A 446 6.99 7.63 -22.19
N SER A 447 8.32 7.71 -22.22
CA SER A 447 9.13 6.69 -21.58
C SER A 447 8.99 6.76 -20.06
N ARG A 448 8.74 5.61 -19.45
CA ARG A 448 8.49 5.44 -18.02
C ARG A 448 9.71 4.94 -17.26
N LEU A 449 10.87 4.90 -17.93
CA LEU A 449 12.17 4.61 -17.35
C LEU A 449 13.22 5.56 -17.91
N ALA A 450 14.37 5.64 -17.25
CA ALA A 450 15.57 6.17 -17.88
C ALA A 450 16.82 5.44 -17.42
N LEU A 451 17.81 5.37 -18.31
CA LEU A 451 19.09 4.68 -18.10
C LEU A 451 20.07 5.47 -17.21
N GLN A 452 19.54 6.17 -16.22
CA GLN A 452 20.28 6.73 -15.09
C GLN A 452 19.72 6.11 -13.82
N GLY A 453 20.56 5.82 -12.84
CA GLY A 453 20.08 5.24 -11.60
C GLY A 453 21.23 4.70 -10.75
N LEU A 454 20.88 3.77 -9.86
CA LEU A 454 21.85 3.14 -8.98
C LEU A 454 22.70 2.18 -9.80
N GLN A 455 24.02 2.33 -9.75
CA GLN A 455 24.95 1.37 -10.31
C GLN A 455 25.60 0.57 -9.18
N VAL A 456 25.60 -0.75 -9.31
CA VAL A 456 26.36 -1.63 -8.43
C VAL A 456 27.10 -2.65 -9.27
N GLU A 457 28.43 -2.69 -9.09
CA GLU A 457 29.32 -3.53 -9.88
C GLU A 457 29.02 -3.35 -11.38
N ASN A 458 28.61 -4.42 -12.06
CA ASN A 458 28.30 -4.46 -13.48
C ASN A 458 26.81 -4.26 -13.78
N TYR A 459 25.98 -3.94 -12.78
CA TYR A 459 24.54 -3.82 -12.93
C TYR A 459 24.07 -2.39 -12.73
N LEU A 460 23.27 -1.90 -13.66
CA LEU A 460 22.52 -0.66 -13.54
C LEU A 460 21.08 -0.98 -13.15
N PHE A 461 20.61 -0.32 -12.11
CA PHE A 461 19.21 -0.25 -11.72
C PHE A 461 18.66 1.10 -12.20
N PRO A 462 18.12 1.16 -13.43
CA PRO A 462 17.62 2.40 -14.00
C PRO A 462 16.50 3.00 -13.15
N ALA A 463 16.33 4.31 -13.27
CA ALA A 463 15.22 5.06 -12.69
C ALA A 463 13.92 4.58 -13.32
N SER A 464 13.29 3.60 -12.67
CA SER A 464 12.08 2.90 -13.08
C SER A 464 11.36 2.42 -11.82
N CYS A 465 10.03 2.53 -11.81
CA CYS A 465 9.23 2.13 -10.64
C CYS A 465 9.53 0.69 -10.23
N ARG A 466 9.75 0.49 -8.93
CA ARG A 466 10.09 -0.80 -8.30
C ARG A 466 8.87 -1.61 -7.84
N HIS A 467 7.67 -1.03 -7.95
CA HIS A 467 6.41 -1.62 -7.47
C HIS A 467 6.50 -2.06 -6.00
N CYS A 468 6.85 -1.12 -5.13
CA CYS A 468 7.13 -1.45 -3.74
C CYS A 468 5.97 -2.17 -3.05
N GLU A 469 6.33 -3.08 -2.14
CA GLU A 469 5.39 -3.81 -1.29
C GLU A 469 4.52 -2.85 -0.47
N ASP A 470 5.15 -1.86 0.18
CA ASP A 470 4.52 -0.72 0.87
C ASP A 470 4.69 0.59 0.07
N PRO A 471 3.80 0.89 -0.88
CA PRO A 471 3.94 2.02 -1.80
C PRO A 471 3.40 3.32 -1.19
N VAL A 472 4.30 4.12 -0.64
CA VAL A 472 3.99 5.49 -0.13
C VAL A 472 3.33 6.37 -1.20
N CYS A 473 3.56 6.09 -2.49
CA CYS A 473 2.96 6.82 -3.60
C CYS A 473 1.44 6.61 -3.76
N LEU A 474 0.84 5.55 -3.19
CA LEU A 474 -0.61 5.32 -3.20
C LEU A 474 -1.41 6.27 -2.30
N LEU A 475 -0.75 7.14 -1.54
CA LEU A 475 -1.37 8.21 -0.75
C LEU A 475 -1.94 9.36 -1.62
N CYS A 476 -2.35 9.06 -2.85
CA CYS A 476 -2.97 10.00 -3.77
C CYS A 476 -4.47 10.09 -3.47
N SER A 477 -4.92 11.30 -3.21
CA SER A 477 -6.28 11.60 -2.77
C SER A 477 -7.29 11.79 -3.90
N VAL A 478 -6.84 11.81 -5.15
CA VAL A 478 -7.69 11.86 -6.36
C VAL A 478 -7.70 10.55 -7.12
N ASN A 479 -7.09 9.49 -6.58
CA ASN A 479 -6.95 8.23 -7.30
C ASN A 479 -6.26 8.41 -8.68
N GLY A 480 -5.35 9.38 -8.79
CA GLY A 480 -4.50 9.57 -9.97
C GLY A 480 -3.36 8.55 -10.05
N ILE A 481 -3.10 7.83 -8.97
CA ILE A 481 -2.26 6.62 -8.92
C ILE A 481 -3.01 5.58 -8.09
N VAL A 482 -3.15 4.38 -8.63
CA VAL A 482 -3.96 3.29 -8.05
C VAL A 482 -3.21 1.97 -8.17
N ARG A 483 -3.53 1.01 -7.31
CA ARG A 483 -3.11 -0.38 -7.48
C ARG A 483 -4.23 -1.15 -8.17
N LEU A 484 -3.89 -1.86 -9.25
CA LEU A 484 -4.81 -2.76 -9.92
C LEU A 484 -5.01 -4.02 -9.08
N PRO A 485 -6.12 -4.76 -9.25
CA PRO A 485 -6.33 -6.03 -8.54
C PRO A 485 -5.22 -7.05 -8.78
N SER A 486 -4.52 -6.98 -9.91
CA SER A 486 -3.35 -7.82 -10.25
C SER A 486 -2.04 -7.38 -9.58
N GLY A 487 -2.02 -6.23 -8.89
CA GLY A 487 -0.89 -5.73 -8.09
C GLY A 487 -0.07 -4.62 -8.75
N GLU A 488 -0.19 -4.42 -10.07
CA GLU A 488 0.48 -3.31 -10.74
C GLU A 488 -0.06 -1.98 -10.23
N ILE A 489 0.85 -1.08 -9.85
CA ILE A 489 0.51 0.29 -9.54
C ILE A 489 0.54 1.08 -10.85
N THR A 490 -0.50 1.84 -11.17
CA THR A 490 -0.60 2.61 -12.42
C THR A 490 -1.04 4.04 -12.19
N ILE A 491 -0.74 4.93 -13.13
CA ILE A 491 -1.26 6.30 -13.18
C ILE A 491 -2.55 6.29 -13.97
N VAL A 492 -3.62 6.82 -13.37
CA VAL A 492 -4.87 7.10 -14.07
C VAL A 492 -4.79 8.52 -14.57
N GLU A 493 -4.45 8.69 -15.86
CA GLU A 493 -4.21 10.00 -16.49
C GLU A 493 -5.41 10.95 -16.29
N ASP A 494 -6.64 10.46 -16.47
CA ASP A 494 -7.88 11.24 -16.32
C ASP A 494 -8.10 11.80 -14.90
N ASN A 495 -7.55 11.13 -13.89
CA ASN A 495 -7.64 11.55 -12.49
C ASN A 495 -6.42 12.36 -12.04
N CYS A 496 -5.35 12.40 -12.83
CA CYS A 496 -4.10 13.00 -12.42
C CYS A 496 -4.16 14.53 -12.58
N ILE A 497 -4.27 15.25 -11.47
CA ILE A 497 -4.25 16.72 -11.46
C ILE A 497 -2.84 17.34 -11.55
N GLY A 498 -1.81 16.54 -11.80
CA GLY A 498 -0.43 17.05 -11.93
C GLY A 498 0.20 17.58 -10.63
N CYS A 499 -0.29 17.20 -9.45
CA CYS A 499 0.19 17.80 -8.20
C CYS A 499 1.65 17.48 -7.84
N GLY A 500 2.20 16.35 -8.28
CA GLY A 500 3.58 15.96 -7.97
C GLY A 500 3.80 15.30 -6.61
N ALA A 501 2.80 15.23 -5.73
CA ALA A 501 2.96 14.64 -4.40
C ALA A 501 3.43 13.17 -4.41
N CYS A 502 3.00 12.37 -5.40
CA CYS A 502 3.50 11.00 -5.55
C CYS A 502 4.98 10.97 -5.97
N ALA A 503 5.44 11.95 -6.76
CA ALA A 503 6.83 12.07 -7.17
C ALA A 503 7.74 12.45 -6.00
N GLU A 504 7.35 13.45 -5.21
CA GLU A 504 8.09 13.89 -4.01
C GLU A 504 8.18 12.79 -2.94
N ARG A 505 7.12 11.99 -2.79
CA ARG A 505 7.07 10.89 -1.83
C ARG A 505 7.83 9.65 -2.28
N CYS A 506 8.22 9.55 -3.55
CA CYS A 506 8.96 8.39 -4.03
C CYS A 506 10.41 8.48 -3.50
N PRO A 507 10.82 7.61 -2.55
CA PRO A 507 12.16 7.69 -1.96
C PRO A 507 13.27 7.38 -2.97
N TYR A 508 12.90 6.87 -4.14
CA TYR A 508 13.82 6.44 -5.19
C TYR A 508 13.82 7.37 -6.41
N GLY A 509 13.00 8.43 -6.43
CA GLY A 509 12.89 9.33 -7.58
C GLY A 509 12.36 8.67 -8.86
N ASN A 510 11.64 7.54 -8.73
CA ASN A 510 11.18 6.72 -9.86
C ASN A 510 9.82 7.14 -10.44
N ILE A 511 9.28 8.27 -9.97
CA ILE A 511 8.06 8.89 -10.50
C ILE A 511 8.45 10.30 -10.96
N ARG A 512 8.17 10.63 -12.21
CA ARG A 512 8.53 11.90 -12.84
C ARG A 512 7.29 12.68 -13.21
N MET A 513 7.39 13.99 -13.27
CA MET A 513 6.32 14.83 -13.80
C MET A 513 6.63 15.17 -15.26
N HIS A 514 5.80 14.69 -16.17
CA HIS A 514 5.90 14.96 -17.60
C HIS A 514 4.99 16.12 -17.96
N ASN A 515 5.52 17.16 -18.61
CA ASN A 515 4.71 18.28 -19.08
C ASN A 515 3.89 17.86 -20.29
N LEU A 516 2.58 18.10 -20.26
CA LEU A 516 1.74 17.86 -21.41
C LEU A 516 2.01 18.98 -22.42
N ASP A 517 2.30 18.61 -23.67
CA ASP A 517 2.40 19.58 -24.75
C ASP A 517 1.03 20.24 -24.92
N THR A 518 0.91 21.54 -24.63
CA THR A 518 -0.25 22.31 -25.04
C THR A 518 -0.28 22.31 -26.57
N PRO A 519 -1.36 21.82 -27.22
CA PRO A 519 -1.46 21.93 -28.66
C PRO A 519 -1.34 23.41 -29.05
N GLN A 520 -0.28 23.77 -29.76
CA GLN A 520 -0.24 25.08 -30.41
C GLN A 520 -1.31 25.06 -31.50
N GLU A 521 -2.40 25.79 -31.31
CA GLU A 521 -3.40 25.95 -32.36
C GLU A 521 -2.72 26.57 -33.59
N GLY A 522 -2.73 25.85 -34.71
CA GLY A 522 -2.27 26.38 -35.98
C GLY A 522 -3.08 27.64 -36.36
N PHE A 523 -2.42 28.61 -36.97
CA PHE A 523 -2.99 29.93 -37.34
C PHE A 523 -4.39 29.85 -37.99
N LEU A 524 -4.60 28.86 -38.87
CA LEU A 524 -5.88 28.64 -39.56
C LEU A 524 -7.03 28.26 -38.60
N LEU A 525 -6.71 27.51 -37.55
CA LEU A 525 -7.66 27.01 -36.55
C LEU A 525 -8.14 28.15 -35.64
N ARG A 526 -7.24 29.09 -35.32
CA ARG A 526 -7.53 30.32 -34.58
C ARG A 526 -8.48 31.25 -35.35
N LEU A 527 -8.37 31.28 -36.67
CA LEU A 527 -9.25 32.06 -37.56
C LEU A 527 -10.68 31.50 -37.60
N MET A 528 -10.84 30.18 -37.59
CA MET A 528 -12.16 29.54 -37.56
C MET A 528 -12.88 29.67 -36.21
N GLY A 529 -12.14 29.79 -35.10
CA GLY A 529 -12.71 30.08 -33.78
C GLY A 529 -13.42 31.43 -33.69
N MET A 530 -13.03 32.40 -34.54
CA MET A 530 -13.58 33.75 -34.59
C MET A 530 -15.02 33.81 -35.13
N PHE A 531 -15.48 32.75 -35.83
CA PHE A 531 -16.82 32.65 -36.42
C PHE A 531 -17.82 31.85 -35.57
N GLY A 532 -17.56 31.66 -34.27
CA GLY A 532 -18.56 31.17 -33.31
C GLY A 532 -18.93 29.68 -33.41
N LEU A 533 -18.29 28.90 -34.29
CA LEU A 533 -18.60 27.47 -34.52
C LEU A 533 -18.08 26.51 -33.43
N ARG A 534 -17.54 27.01 -32.30
CA ARG A 534 -16.85 26.20 -31.27
C ARG A 534 -17.36 26.32 -29.83
N ALA A 535 -18.50 26.98 -29.60
CA ALA A 535 -19.01 27.21 -28.24
C ALA A 535 -19.13 25.92 -27.39
N ARG A 536 -19.49 24.78 -28.01
CA ARG A 536 -19.67 23.51 -27.29
C ARG A 536 -18.36 22.80 -26.94
N LYS A 537 -17.38 22.78 -27.84
CA LYS A 537 -16.09 22.10 -27.62
C LYS A 537 -15.17 22.89 -26.68
N ALA A 538 -15.21 24.23 -26.80
CA ALA A 538 -14.53 25.13 -25.88
C ALA A 538 -15.11 25.03 -24.45
N ALA A 539 -16.44 24.91 -24.32
CA ALA A 539 -17.08 24.68 -23.02
C ALA A 539 -16.73 23.30 -22.41
N GLU A 540 -16.58 22.25 -23.22
CA GLU A 540 -16.12 20.92 -22.78
C GLU A 540 -14.64 20.90 -22.34
N GLU A 541 -13.78 21.68 -23.00
CA GLU A 541 -12.37 21.86 -22.64
C GLU A 541 -12.18 22.78 -21.41
N GLU A 542 -13.02 23.81 -21.24
CA GLU A 542 -13.06 24.61 -20.00
C GLU A 542 -13.53 23.80 -18.78
N LEU A 543 -14.43 22.82 -18.99
CA LEU A 543 -14.89 21.90 -17.93
C LEU A 543 -13.85 20.85 -17.53
N LYS A 544 -12.87 20.57 -18.39
CA LYS A 544 -11.76 19.65 -18.10
C LYS A 544 -10.51 20.47 -17.89
N PRO A 545 -10.25 20.96 -16.67
CA PRO A 545 -9.04 21.70 -16.50
C PRO A 545 -7.86 20.74 -16.60
N SER A 546 -7.21 20.75 -17.76
CA SER A 546 -6.14 19.84 -18.09
C SER A 546 -4.95 20.17 -17.20
N ALA A 547 -4.44 19.15 -16.49
CA ALA A 547 -3.21 19.31 -15.75
C ALA A 547 -2.09 19.62 -16.75
N ASN A 548 -1.36 20.72 -16.56
CA ASN A 548 -0.22 21.05 -17.43
C ASN A 548 0.91 20.00 -17.39
N ARG A 549 0.85 19.08 -16.43
CA ARG A 549 1.78 17.98 -16.25
C ARG A 549 1.08 16.74 -15.69
N VAL A 550 1.56 15.57 -16.04
CA VAL A 550 1.07 14.27 -15.57
C VAL A 550 2.19 13.50 -14.88
N ALA A 551 1.85 12.72 -13.85
CA ALA A 551 2.83 11.82 -13.24
C ALA A 551 3.11 10.64 -14.19
N VAL A 552 4.38 10.27 -14.33
CA VAL A 552 4.84 9.18 -15.20
C VAL A 552 5.71 8.24 -14.37
N LYS A 553 5.38 6.96 -14.41
CA LYS A 553 6.15 5.89 -13.78
C LYS A 553 5.92 4.59 -14.52
N CYS A 554 6.83 3.62 -14.38
CA CYS A 554 6.60 2.28 -14.91
C CYS A 554 5.40 1.63 -14.20
N ASP A 555 4.52 0.97 -14.94
CA ASP A 555 3.35 0.22 -14.46
C ASP A 555 3.47 -1.27 -14.84
N LEU A 556 4.69 -1.75 -15.05
CA LEU A 556 5.00 -3.11 -15.53
C LEU A 556 4.35 -3.47 -16.87
N CYS A 557 4.05 -2.48 -17.71
CA CYS A 557 3.29 -2.70 -18.94
C CYS A 557 1.94 -3.39 -18.65
N ALA A 558 1.24 -2.98 -17.58
CA ALA A 558 -0.05 -3.52 -17.20
C ALA A 558 -1.00 -3.66 -18.41
N GLY A 559 -1.61 -4.84 -18.55
CA GLY A 559 -2.46 -5.19 -19.71
C GLY A 559 -1.72 -5.80 -20.90
N TYR A 560 -0.39 -5.88 -20.88
CA TYR A 560 0.42 -6.56 -21.88
C TYR A 560 1.04 -7.85 -21.31
N PRO A 561 1.33 -8.86 -22.16
CA PRO A 561 1.95 -10.11 -21.73
C PRO A 561 3.46 -9.99 -21.49
N ASP A 562 4.07 -8.84 -21.82
CA ASP A 562 5.52 -8.65 -21.83
C ASP A 562 5.94 -7.25 -21.35
N TYR A 563 7.20 -7.12 -20.91
CA TYR A 563 7.80 -5.83 -20.58
C TYR A 563 8.51 -5.23 -21.79
N ALA A 564 8.01 -4.13 -22.33
CA ALA A 564 8.58 -3.46 -23.52
C ALA A 564 10.10 -3.25 -23.41
N CYS A 565 10.56 -2.80 -22.23
CA CYS A 565 11.96 -2.52 -21.97
C CYS A 565 12.88 -3.76 -21.94
N VAL A 566 12.33 -4.94 -21.62
CA VAL A 566 13.05 -6.22 -21.58
C VAL A 566 13.05 -6.83 -22.99
N THR A 567 11.86 -6.96 -23.60
CA THR A 567 11.68 -7.57 -24.92
C THR A 567 12.45 -6.81 -26.02
N ALA A 568 12.55 -5.48 -25.91
CA ALA A 568 13.26 -4.66 -26.89
C ALA A 568 14.80 -4.72 -26.78
N CYS A 569 15.35 -5.41 -25.77
CA CYS A 569 16.79 -5.50 -25.58
C CYS A 569 17.40 -6.56 -26.54
N PRO A 570 18.17 -6.16 -27.56
CA PRO A 570 18.67 -7.11 -28.58
C PRO A 570 19.73 -8.08 -28.05
N VAL A 571 20.35 -7.74 -26.92
CA VAL A 571 21.48 -8.45 -26.31
C VAL A 571 21.10 -9.10 -24.98
N GLY A 572 19.82 -9.06 -24.60
CA GLY A 572 19.34 -9.64 -23.33
C GLY A 572 19.99 -9.02 -22.08
N ALA A 573 20.43 -7.77 -22.15
CA ALA A 573 21.02 -7.03 -21.03
C ALA A 573 19.97 -6.55 -20.02
N ALA A 574 18.75 -6.23 -20.46
CA ALA A 574 17.68 -5.76 -19.59
C ALA A 574 16.78 -6.91 -19.14
N PHE A 575 16.51 -7.03 -17.84
CA PHE A 575 15.63 -8.03 -17.26
C PHE A 575 15.03 -7.52 -15.94
N ARG A 576 13.97 -8.17 -15.45
CA ARG A 576 13.39 -7.87 -14.14
C ARG A 576 13.72 -8.95 -13.12
N ILE A 577 13.84 -8.53 -11.88
CA ILE A 577 13.99 -9.42 -10.74
C ILE A 577 12.97 -9.04 -9.66
N ASP A 578 12.57 -10.05 -8.92
CA ASP A 578 12.12 -9.89 -7.54
C ASP A 578 13.38 -10.05 -6.67
N PRO A 579 13.94 -8.96 -6.12
CA PRO A 579 15.16 -9.01 -5.32
C PRO A 579 15.10 -10.03 -4.19
N MET A 580 13.91 -10.33 -3.68
CA MET A 580 13.73 -11.23 -2.54
C MET A 580 13.69 -12.70 -2.95
N LYS A 581 13.06 -13.07 -4.08
CA LYS A 581 13.16 -14.44 -4.62
C LYS A 581 14.58 -14.80 -5.04
N SER A 582 15.35 -13.80 -5.50
CA SER A 582 16.77 -13.99 -5.82
C SER A 582 17.60 -14.37 -4.58
N LEU A 583 17.28 -13.86 -3.39
CA LEU A 583 17.94 -14.21 -2.13
C LEU A 583 17.59 -15.63 -1.65
N GLU A 584 16.35 -16.08 -1.83
CA GLU A 584 15.94 -17.46 -1.46
C GLU A 584 16.62 -18.53 -2.31
N SER A 585 16.73 -18.28 -3.61
CA SER A 585 17.36 -19.19 -4.57
C SER A 585 18.83 -19.45 -4.21
N GLN A 586 19.52 -18.41 -3.72
CA GLN A 586 20.89 -18.51 -3.23
C GLN A 586 20.95 -19.36 -1.95
N ASN A 587 20.04 -19.16 -1.00
CA ASN A 587 20.00 -19.93 0.25
C ASN A 587 19.66 -21.41 0.03
N LEU A 588 18.72 -21.73 -0.88
CA LEU A 588 18.26 -23.10 -1.13
C LEU A 588 19.32 -23.95 -1.86
N ALA A 589 19.94 -23.41 -2.92
CA ALA A 589 20.99 -24.10 -3.68
C ALA A 589 22.21 -24.46 -2.79
N TYR A 590 22.52 -23.60 -1.83
CA TYR A 590 23.63 -23.81 -0.90
C TYR A 590 23.34 -24.85 0.19
N SER A 591 22.09 -24.93 0.65
CA SER A 591 21.66 -25.95 1.63
C SER A 591 21.76 -27.38 1.07
N GLN A 592 21.58 -27.53 -0.26
CA GLN A 592 21.70 -28.81 -0.97
C GLN A 592 23.17 -29.20 -1.21
N LEU A 593 24.04 -28.23 -1.49
CA LEU A 593 25.48 -28.45 -1.68
C LEU A 593 26.24 -28.85 -0.40
N ARG A 594 25.67 -28.64 0.79
CA ARG A 594 26.24 -29.10 2.08
C ARG A 594 25.71 -30.46 2.55
N ARG A 595 24.70 -31.02 1.88
CA ARG A 595 24.15 -32.36 2.17
C ARG A 595 24.74 -33.46 1.28
N ALA A 596 25.48 -33.09 0.23
CA ALA A 596 26.34 -33.96 -0.56
C ALA A 596 27.78 -33.81 -0.06
#